data_AF-F4PGE5-F1
#
_entry.id   AF-F4PGE5-F1
#
_cell.length_a   1.000
_cell.length_b   1.000
_cell.length_c   1.000
_cell.angle_alpha   90.00
_cell.angle_beta   90.00
_cell.angle_gamma   90.00
#
_symmetry.space_group_name_H-M   'P 1'
#
loop_
_entity.id
_entity.type
_entity.pdbx_description
1 polymer ?
#
loop_
_entity_poly.entity_id
_entity_poly.type
_entity_poly.pdbx_seq_one_letter_code
_entity_poly.pdbx_strand_id
1 'polypeptide(L)'
;MDNALKQIINNQYVRRLIFNHVSVIHQQLDIASFKYENIENCLYQLILYNRTDSFINQFPRFYDQIKDEHGSFCEQVYRINDILFGPLLQIILLKDNSRALSFMLGYVNDQLPQNRSSPFSLSMRERLAYDDNQAYRLSLETIMVLLNSSIKISNQNLVTIMVESLISSCQLEALQTKITKEQFQLCTKQINRQFRNDWDFIKTVATKKKYKSILGYHKQIEREINQLKRFGSLLINNDIPPPSNADQGSIKKVDNVTTEPVREEYTLFLKDWLNQPSKELELQDMIRLYIGGFLLSDQQVMEKCQLYFSNHINLESISQELLEKFRNDACQFGLLPIVKLLINIDMFDLTMPLVRAIENNNLDVVKYLLDMDTSVVGSLFYFRRCFSIAPMSDELFDYLWRAFSRETKHRVFDCAKIILDNYSSVPIITKHISRLYDNYWNQPYQDDDQDFYCSPKSTTSELKSSKRKKYFTMMEKSLQYGYIFKDLGIVIQDKYDHVNNL
;
A
#
# COMPACT_ATOMS: atom_id res chain seq x y z
N MET A 1 15.60 20.35 -23.95
CA MET A 1 17.00 19.98 -24.29
C MET A 1 17.12 18.49 -24.66
N ASP A 2 16.35 17.59 -24.05
CA ASP A 2 16.53 16.13 -24.21
C ASP A 2 16.26 15.55 -25.60
N ASN A 3 15.33 16.11 -26.38
CA ASN A 3 15.01 15.55 -27.71
C ASN A 3 16.11 15.76 -28.74
N ALA A 4 16.81 16.91 -28.70
CA ALA A 4 17.91 17.20 -29.62
C ALA A 4 19.12 16.30 -29.34
N LEU A 5 19.47 16.12 -28.06
CA LEU A 5 20.56 15.23 -27.65
C LEU A 5 20.26 13.77 -28.04
N LYS A 6 19.01 13.33 -27.85
CA LYS A 6 18.55 11.99 -28.22
C LYS A 6 18.61 11.75 -29.72
N GLN A 7 18.30 12.75 -30.55
CA GLN A 7 18.44 12.66 -32.01
C GLN A 7 19.91 12.60 -32.45
N ILE A 8 20.78 13.39 -31.81
CA ILE A 8 22.23 13.39 -32.10
C ILE A 8 22.86 12.03 -31.74
N ILE A 9 22.54 11.48 -30.57
CA ILE A 9 23.03 10.16 -30.11
C ILE A 9 22.46 9.01 -30.97
N ASN A 10 21.26 9.20 -31.55
CA ASN A 10 20.67 8.20 -32.44
C ASN A 10 21.22 8.18 -33.86
N ASN A 11 21.98 9.20 -34.25
CA ASN A 11 22.65 9.22 -35.54
C ASN A 11 23.79 8.18 -35.57
N GLN A 12 23.71 7.21 -36.49
CA GLN A 12 24.66 6.10 -36.60
C GLN A 12 26.12 6.56 -36.83
N TYR A 13 26.30 7.64 -37.59
CA TYR A 13 27.62 8.21 -37.87
C TYR A 13 28.23 8.83 -36.60
N VAL A 14 27.45 9.64 -35.88
CA VAL A 14 27.87 10.23 -34.59
C VAL A 14 28.19 9.14 -33.58
N ARG A 15 27.38 8.08 -33.52
CA ARG A 15 27.64 6.93 -32.64
C ARG A 15 28.98 6.27 -32.96
N ARG A 16 29.30 6.04 -34.23
CA ARG A 16 30.60 5.50 -34.66
C ARG A 16 31.76 6.40 -34.27
N LEU A 17 31.63 7.72 -34.44
CA LEU A 17 32.66 8.67 -34.04
C LEU A 17 32.90 8.64 -32.52
N ILE A 18 31.83 8.63 -31.72
CA ILE A 18 31.93 8.54 -30.25
C ILE A 18 32.63 7.24 -29.85
N PHE A 19 32.20 6.09 -30.39
CA PHE A 19 32.81 4.80 -30.03
C PHE A 19 34.26 4.69 -30.49
N ASN A 20 34.61 5.20 -31.68
CA ASN A 20 36.00 5.24 -32.13
C ASN A 20 36.85 6.12 -31.23
N HIS A 21 36.34 7.28 -30.82
CA HIS A 21 37.06 8.18 -29.93
C HIS A 21 37.27 7.56 -28.54
N VAL A 22 36.23 6.95 -27.95
CA VAL A 22 36.33 6.22 -26.68
C VAL A 22 37.29 5.03 -26.78
N SER A 23 37.30 4.32 -27.91
CA SER A 23 38.25 3.23 -28.16
C SER A 23 39.70 3.70 -28.20
N VAL A 24 39.97 4.85 -28.83
CA VAL A 24 41.31 5.48 -28.85
C VAL A 24 41.73 5.90 -27.44
N ILE A 25 40.81 6.49 -26.66
CA ILE A 25 41.08 6.85 -25.26
C ILE A 25 41.42 5.60 -24.43
N HIS A 26 40.66 4.51 -24.56
CA HIS A 26 40.94 3.27 -23.84
C HIS A 26 42.32 2.70 -24.20
N GLN A 27 42.70 2.73 -25.48
CA GLN A 27 44.04 2.31 -25.93
C GLN A 27 45.15 3.20 -25.35
N GLN A 28 44.94 4.52 -25.33
CA GLN A 28 45.92 5.47 -24.81
C GLN A 28 46.11 5.36 -23.29
N LEU A 29 45.08 4.95 -22.56
CA LEU A 29 45.11 4.78 -21.12
C LEU A 29 45.53 3.36 -20.68
N ASP A 30 45.91 2.49 -21.61
CA ASP A 30 46.14 1.05 -21.39
C ASP A 30 45.00 0.38 -20.60
N ILE A 31 43.79 0.89 -20.78
CA ILE A 31 42.59 0.27 -20.25
C ILE A 31 42.35 -0.92 -21.16
N ALA A 32 42.77 -2.10 -20.70
CA ALA A 32 42.58 -3.37 -21.39
C ALA A 32 41.18 -3.39 -22.03
N SER A 33 41.15 -3.33 -23.35
CA SER A 33 39.94 -3.18 -24.18
C SER A 33 38.79 -3.93 -23.54
N PHE A 34 37.78 -3.22 -23.02
CA PHE A 34 36.64 -3.71 -22.24
C PHE A 34 36.61 -5.24 -22.15
N LYS A 35 37.38 -5.82 -21.23
CA LYS A 35 37.44 -7.28 -21.11
C LYS A 35 36.02 -7.77 -20.87
N TYR A 36 35.64 -8.84 -21.56
CA TYR A 36 34.30 -9.42 -21.56
C TYR A 36 33.82 -9.85 -20.16
N GLU A 37 34.72 -9.84 -19.16
CA GLU A 37 34.44 -9.84 -17.72
C GLU A 37 33.36 -8.80 -17.30
N ASN A 38 33.12 -7.76 -18.11
CA ASN A 38 32.04 -6.78 -17.91
C ASN A 38 30.71 -7.12 -18.59
N ILE A 39 30.54 -8.27 -19.27
CA ILE A 39 29.26 -8.60 -19.94
C ILE A 39 28.16 -8.91 -18.94
N GLU A 40 28.46 -9.52 -17.79
CA GLU A 40 27.46 -9.69 -16.74
C GLU A 40 26.90 -8.33 -16.31
N ASN A 41 27.79 -7.36 -16.09
CA ASN A 41 27.42 -5.96 -15.85
C ASN A 41 26.65 -5.37 -17.04
N CYS A 42 26.99 -5.72 -18.28
CA CYS A 42 26.26 -5.27 -19.47
C CYS A 42 24.81 -5.79 -19.49
N LEU A 43 24.59 -7.10 -19.35
CA LEU A 43 23.25 -7.69 -19.34
C LEU A 43 22.41 -7.18 -18.17
N TYR A 44 23.02 -7.04 -16.99
CA TYR A 44 22.39 -6.42 -15.83
C TYR A 44 21.90 -5.00 -16.15
N GLN A 45 22.77 -4.15 -16.72
CA GLN A 45 22.43 -2.79 -17.08
C GLN A 45 21.36 -2.74 -18.18
N LEU A 46 21.37 -3.68 -19.14
CA LEU A 46 20.33 -3.75 -20.17
C LEU A 46 18.95 -4.01 -19.56
N ILE A 47 18.83 -4.92 -18.59
CA ILE A 47 17.57 -5.13 -17.86
C ILE A 47 17.23 -3.92 -16.99
N LEU A 48 18.22 -3.36 -16.28
CA LEU A 48 18.04 -2.19 -15.42
C LEU A 48 17.45 -0.99 -16.17
N TYR A 49 17.89 -0.78 -17.42
CA TYR A 49 17.43 0.29 -18.32
C TYR A 49 16.32 -0.14 -19.30
N ASN A 50 15.63 -1.26 -19.04
CA ASN A 50 14.52 -1.77 -19.85
C ASN A 50 14.86 -1.95 -21.35
N ARG A 51 16.09 -2.34 -21.66
CA ARG A 51 16.58 -2.65 -23.01
C ARG A 51 16.40 -4.13 -23.34
N THR A 52 15.18 -4.65 -23.19
CA THR A 52 14.84 -6.08 -23.32
C THR A 52 15.30 -6.69 -24.64
N ASP A 53 15.09 -6.02 -25.78
CA ASP A 53 15.52 -6.55 -27.09
C ASP A 53 17.05 -6.70 -27.17
N SER A 54 17.79 -5.75 -26.59
CA SER A 54 19.25 -5.82 -26.54
C SER A 54 19.71 -6.95 -25.62
N PHE A 55 19.04 -7.15 -24.48
CA PHE A 55 19.29 -8.28 -23.60
C PHE A 55 19.09 -9.61 -24.34
N ILE A 56 17.94 -9.78 -25.01
CA ILE A 56 17.61 -10.98 -25.79
C ILE A 56 18.68 -11.27 -26.85
N ASN A 57 19.14 -10.24 -27.57
CA ASN A 57 20.15 -10.39 -28.60
C ASN A 57 21.56 -10.74 -28.06
N GLN A 58 21.87 -10.34 -26.83
CA GLN A 58 23.20 -10.53 -26.22
C GLN A 58 23.29 -11.77 -25.34
N PHE A 59 22.18 -12.20 -24.74
CA PHE A 59 22.14 -13.31 -23.79
C PHE A 59 22.68 -14.64 -24.35
N PRO A 60 22.39 -15.06 -25.59
CA PRO A 60 22.97 -16.29 -26.17
C PRO A 60 24.49 -16.29 -26.15
N ARG A 61 25.12 -15.18 -26.57
CA ARG A 61 26.58 -15.05 -26.62
C ARG A 61 27.19 -15.12 -25.23
N PHE A 62 26.56 -14.47 -24.25
CA PHE A 62 26.97 -14.54 -22.85
C PHE A 62 26.89 -15.96 -22.32
N TYR A 63 25.79 -16.66 -22.61
CA TYR A 63 25.60 -18.05 -22.21
C TYR A 63 26.68 -18.97 -22.80
N ASP A 64 26.94 -18.86 -24.10
CA ASP A 64 27.92 -19.69 -24.81
C ASP A 64 29.35 -19.43 -24.30
N GLN A 65 29.67 -18.17 -24.00
CA GLN A 65 30.97 -17.84 -23.42
C GLN A 65 31.15 -18.45 -22.01
N ILE A 66 30.15 -18.34 -21.14
CA ILE A 66 30.19 -18.95 -19.80
C ILE A 66 30.35 -20.47 -19.91
N LYS A 67 29.65 -21.07 -20.88
CA LYS A 67 29.76 -22.49 -21.21
C LYS A 67 31.18 -22.88 -21.61
N ASP A 68 31.84 -22.06 -22.43
CA ASP A 68 33.21 -22.32 -22.88
C ASP A 68 34.23 -22.14 -21.75
N GLU A 69 34.08 -21.12 -20.90
CA GLU A 69 35.01 -20.80 -19.82
C GLU A 69 35.02 -21.85 -18.69
N HIS A 70 33.87 -22.48 -18.42
CA HIS A 70 33.75 -23.44 -17.31
C HIS A 70 33.72 -24.92 -17.73
N GLY A 71 33.88 -25.21 -19.03
CA GLY A 71 33.99 -26.58 -19.54
C GLY A 71 32.69 -27.40 -19.53
N SER A 72 32.78 -28.64 -20.03
CA SER A 72 31.63 -29.54 -20.25
C SER A 72 30.78 -29.77 -18.98
N PHE A 73 29.52 -29.33 -19.09
CA PHE A 73 28.42 -29.24 -18.12
C PHE A 73 27.98 -30.50 -17.31
N CYS A 74 28.88 -31.39 -16.87
CA CYS A 74 28.41 -32.57 -16.14
C CYS A 74 28.25 -32.37 -14.61
N GLU A 75 29.08 -31.57 -13.95
CA GLU A 75 28.96 -31.37 -12.48
C GLU A 75 29.02 -29.90 -12.00
N GLN A 76 29.65 -28.99 -12.74
CA GLN A 76 29.76 -27.57 -12.32
C GLN A 76 28.50 -26.74 -12.61
N VAL A 77 27.49 -27.32 -13.27
CA VAL A 77 26.29 -26.62 -13.76
C VAL A 77 25.55 -25.92 -12.63
N TYR A 78 25.40 -26.59 -11.48
CA TYR A 78 24.69 -26.02 -10.34
C TYR A 78 25.41 -24.79 -9.76
N ARG A 79 26.75 -24.73 -9.83
CA ARG A 79 27.53 -23.58 -9.35
C ARG A 79 27.49 -22.41 -10.32
N ILE A 80 27.58 -22.68 -11.62
CA ILE A 80 27.49 -21.68 -12.69
C ILE A 80 26.10 -21.02 -12.65
N ASN A 81 25.05 -21.82 -12.44
CA ASN A 81 23.69 -21.31 -12.39
C ASN A 81 23.44 -20.38 -11.20
N ASP A 82 23.84 -20.79 -10.00
CA ASP A 82 23.62 -20.00 -8.78
C ASP A 82 24.43 -18.69 -8.82
N ILE A 83 25.66 -18.71 -9.34
CA ILE A 83 26.58 -17.56 -9.30
C ILE A 83 26.27 -16.56 -10.40
N LEU A 84 26.01 -17.02 -11.64
CA LEU A 84 25.93 -16.12 -12.80
C LEU A 84 24.48 -15.83 -13.22
N PHE A 85 23.58 -16.81 -13.16
CA PHE A 85 22.16 -16.56 -13.48
C PHE A 85 21.38 -16.01 -12.31
N GLY A 86 21.83 -16.22 -11.06
CA GLY A 86 21.21 -15.67 -9.86
C GLY A 86 21.01 -14.15 -9.92
N PRO A 87 22.08 -13.35 -10.08
CA PRO A 87 21.99 -11.89 -10.18
C PRO A 87 21.12 -11.41 -11.35
N LEU A 88 21.26 -12.04 -12.52
CA LEU A 88 20.48 -11.69 -13.73
C LEU A 88 19.00 -11.99 -13.56
N LEU A 89 18.67 -13.15 -13.01
CA LEU A 89 17.28 -13.49 -12.70
C LEU A 89 16.69 -12.54 -11.66
N GLN A 90 17.44 -12.23 -10.61
CA GLN A 90 16.99 -11.32 -9.57
C GLN A 90 16.62 -9.96 -10.15
N ILE A 91 17.46 -9.37 -11.01
CA ILE A 91 17.14 -8.07 -11.63
C ILE A 91 15.96 -8.17 -12.62
N ILE A 92 15.84 -9.28 -13.36
CA ILE A 92 14.69 -9.52 -14.25
C ILE A 92 13.39 -9.58 -13.45
N LEU A 93 13.38 -10.27 -12.31
CA LEU A 93 12.22 -10.38 -11.43
C LEU A 93 11.93 -9.05 -10.72
N LEU A 94 12.95 -8.33 -10.26
CA LEU A 94 12.80 -7.01 -9.65
C LEU A 94 12.22 -5.99 -10.62
N LYS A 95 12.54 -6.10 -11.92
CA LYS A 95 11.98 -5.28 -12.99
C LYS A 95 10.70 -5.82 -13.59
N ASP A 96 10.20 -6.96 -13.10
CA ASP A 96 9.00 -7.64 -13.61
C ASP A 96 9.00 -7.80 -15.14
N ASN A 97 10.17 -8.16 -15.70
CA ASN A 97 10.37 -8.22 -17.14
C ASN A 97 10.08 -9.63 -17.67
N SER A 98 8.80 -9.95 -17.80
CA SER A 98 8.28 -11.25 -18.27
C SER A 98 8.93 -11.74 -19.57
N ARG A 99 9.17 -10.83 -20.52
CA ARG A 99 9.74 -11.14 -21.84
C ARG A 99 11.22 -11.52 -21.76
N ALA A 100 12.03 -10.77 -21.00
CA ALA A 100 13.42 -11.14 -20.73
C ALA A 100 13.49 -12.48 -19.98
N LEU A 101 12.62 -12.67 -18.99
CA LEU A 101 12.53 -13.90 -18.23
C LEU A 101 12.20 -15.10 -19.14
N SER A 102 11.15 -14.99 -19.93
CA SER A 102 10.69 -16.06 -20.82
C SER A 102 11.78 -16.47 -21.81
N PHE A 103 12.47 -15.49 -22.41
CA PHE A 103 13.58 -15.76 -23.32
C PHE A 103 14.74 -16.45 -22.60
N MET A 104 15.17 -15.91 -21.45
CA MET A 104 16.28 -16.46 -20.68
C MET A 104 16.01 -17.91 -20.26
N LEU A 105 14.84 -18.18 -19.68
CA LEU A 105 14.48 -19.52 -19.22
C LEU A 105 14.31 -20.50 -20.39
N GLY A 106 13.72 -20.05 -21.50
CA GLY A 106 13.58 -20.84 -22.72
C GLY A 106 14.95 -21.23 -23.30
N TYR A 107 15.84 -20.25 -23.49
CA TYR A 107 17.18 -20.49 -24.02
C TYR A 107 17.99 -21.43 -23.14
N VAL A 108 17.98 -21.21 -21.81
CA VAL A 108 18.68 -22.10 -20.87
C VAL A 108 18.12 -23.52 -20.95
N ASN A 109 16.80 -23.68 -21.03
CA ASN A 109 16.16 -24.98 -21.13
C ASN A 109 16.51 -25.71 -22.45
N ASP A 110 16.57 -24.99 -23.57
CA ASP A 110 16.92 -25.56 -24.88
C ASP A 110 18.39 -26.01 -24.96
N GLN A 111 19.27 -25.38 -24.18
CA GLN A 111 20.69 -25.74 -24.10
C GLN A 111 20.99 -26.91 -23.15
N LEU A 112 20.02 -27.34 -22.33
CA LEU A 112 20.20 -28.46 -21.42
C LEU A 112 20.11 -29.80 -22.18
N PRO A 113 20.99 -30.78 -21.88
CA PRO A 113 20.90 -32.12 -22.45
C PRO A 113 19.53 -32.77 -22.15
N GLN A 114 18.87 -33.31 -23.18
CA GLN A 114 17.52 -33.89 -23.05
C GLN A 114 17.45 -35.12 -22.12
N ASN A 115 18.57 -35.79 -21.84
CA ASN A 115 18.62 -37.01 -21.02
C ASN A 115 18.76 -36.77 -19.51
N ARG A 116 18.44 -35.56 -19.01
CA ARG A 116 18.57 -35.28 -17.56
C ARG A 116 17.37 -35.81 -16.78
N SER A 117 17.68 -36.56 -15.72
CA SER A 117 16.70 -37.11 -14.78
C SER A 117 16.21 -36.11 -13.74
N SER A 118 16.88 -34.95 -13.58
CA SER A 118 16.51 -33.93 -12.61
C SER A 118 16.15 -32.59 -13.28
N PRO A 119 15.04 -31.95 -12.87
CA PRO A 119 14.65 -30.63 -13.37
C PRO A 119 15.66 -29.57 -12.92
N PHE A 120 15.80 -28.53 -13.73
CA PHE A 120 16.63 -27.37 -13.40
C PHE A 120 16.11 -26.73 -12.10
N SER A 121 16.91 -26.74 -11.04
CA SER A 121 16.51 -26.15 -9.76
C SER A 121 17.10 -24.76 -9.64
N LEU A 122 16.23 -23.79 -9.34
CA LEU A 122 16.61 -22.41 -9.14
C LEU A 122 16.66 -22.15 -7.64
N SER A 123 17.81 -22.45 -7.05
CA SER A 123 18.15 -22.01 -5.72
C SER A 123 18.70 -20.60 -5.79
N MET A 124 17.83 -19.59 -5.70
CA MET A 124 18.32 -18.26 -5.31
C MET A 124 18.83 -18.38 -3.87
N ARG A 125 20.14 -18.63 -3.71
CA ARG A 125 20.79 -18.57 -2.41
C ARG A 125 20.56 -17.18 -1.84
N GLU A 126 20.20 -17.12 -0.57
CA GLU A 126 20.01 -15.91 0.25
C GLU A 126 21.23 -14.98 0.29
N ARG A 127 22.35 -15.33 -0.35
CA ARG A 127 23.64 -14.62 -0.28
C ARG A 127 23.67 -13.29 -1.03
N LEU A 128 22.70 -13.00 -1.88
CA LEU A 128 22.53 -11.63 -2.39
C LEU A 128 21.57 -10.90 -1.44
N ALA A 129 22.07 -10.62 -0.23
CA ALA A 129 21.48 -9.75 0.76
C ALA A 129 21.48 -8.28 0.28
N TYR A 130 20.93 -8.05 -0.91
CA TYR A 130 20.45 -6.74 -1.28
C TYR A 130 19.11 -6.57 -0.57
N ASP A 131 19.20 -5.88 0.58
CA ASP A 131 18.11 -5.30 1.36
C ASP A 131 16.88 -6.21 1.47
N ASP A 132 16.76 -6.96 2.57
CA ASP A 132 15.64 -7.86 2.93
C ASP A 132 14.24 -7.21 2.80
N ASN A 133 14.17 -5.91 2.53
CA ASN A 133 12.98 -5.11 2.31
C ASN A 133 12.52 -5.01 0.84
N GLN A 134 13.29 -5.46 -0.16
CA GLN A 134 12.82 -5.42 -1.56
C GLN A 134 11.81 -6.53 -1.84
N ALA A 135 10.52 -6.24 -1.59
CA ALA A 135 9.43 -7.13 -1.98
C ALA A 135 9.29 -7.18 -3.51
N TYR A 136 9.45 -8.36 -4.12
CA TYR A 136 9.15 -8.54 -5.54
C TYR A 136 7.67 -8.21 -5.81
N ARG A 137 7.41 -7.41 -6.85
CA ARG A 137 6.07 -7.21 -7.41
C ARG A 137 6.03 -7.85 -8.78
N LEU A 138 5.59 -9.10 -8.82
CA LEU A 138 5.54 -9.86 -10.07
C LEU A 138 4.14 -9.76 -10.67
N SER A 139 4.07 -9.37 -11.93
CA SER A 139 2.86 -9.48 -12.73
C SER A 139 2.43 -10.94 -12.86
N LEU A 140 1.14 -11.14 -13.14
CA LEU A 140 0.62 -12.46 -13.43
C LEU A 140 1.33 -13.11 -14.63
N GLU A 141 1.75 -12.31 -15.62
CA GLU A 141 2.49 -12.78 -16.78
C GLU A 141 3.84 -13.38 -16.37
N THR A 142 4.63 -12.64 -15.57
CA THR A 142 5.92 -13.12 -15.04
C THR A 142 5.74 -14.38 -14.19
N ILE A 143 4.69 -14.46 -13.38
CA ILE A 143 4.37 -15.65 -12.58
C ILE A 143 4.04 -16.84 -13.47
N MET A 144 3.26 -16.64 -14.53
CA MET A 144 2.94 -17.71 -15.46
C MET A 144 4.18 -18.18 -16.22
N VAL A 145 5.11 -17.29 -16.57
CA VAL A 145 6.42 -17.67 -17.14
C VAL A 145 7.20 -18.55 -16.16
N LEU A 146 7.27 -18.16 -14.89
CA LEU A 146 7.92 -18.96 -13.83
C LEU A 146 7.26 -20.33 -13.65
N LEU A 147 5.93 -20.39 -13.59
CA LEU A 147 5.18 -21.64 -13.41
C LEU A 147 5.22 -22.57 -14.62
N ASN A 148 5.30 -22.01 -15.83
CA ASN A 148 5.39 -22.77 -17.07
C ASN A 148 6.81 -23.22 -17.38
N SER A 149 7.80 -22.61 -16.75
CA SER A 149 9.18 -23.07 -16.86
C SER A 149 9.32 -24.42 -16.17
N SER A 150 10.17 -25.30 -16.70
CA SER A 150 10.53 -26.61 -16.13
C SER A 150 11.36 -26.49 -14.83
N ILE A 151 11.34 -25.30 -14.22
CA ILE A 151 12.28 -24.88 -13.19
C ILE A 151 11.66 -25.08 -11.82
N LYS A 152 12.40 -25.78 -10.96
CA LYS A 152 12.03 -25.94 -9.55
C LYS A 152 12.37 -24.66 -8.77
N ILE A 153 11.34 -23.95 -8.33
CA ILE A 153 11.45 -22.75 -7.49
C ILE A 153 11.42 -23.19 -6.02
N SER A 154 12.53 -23.02 -5.31
CA SER A 154 12.66 -23.39 -3.89
C SER A 154 12.69 -22.18 -2.94
N ASN A 155 12.80 -20.96 -3.46
CA ASN A 155 12.84 -19.74 -2.65
C ASN A 155 11.46 -19.46 -2.04
N GLN A 156 11.35 -19.49 -0.70
CA GLN A 156 10.10 -19.33 0.02
C GLN A 156 9.42 -17.98 -0.24
N ASN A 157 10.18 -16.88 -0.30
CA ASN A 157 9.64 -15.54 -0.53
C ASN A 157 9.03 -15.43 -1.92
N LEU A 158 9.74 -15.92 -2.94
CA LEU A 158 9.24 -15.93 -4.31
C LEU A 158 7.97 -16.78 -4.45
N VAL A 159 7.94 -17.98 -3.84
CA VAL A 159 6.74 -18.83 -3.83
C VAL A 159 5.57 -18.12 -3.13
N THR A 160 5.82 -17.43 -2.01
CA THR A 160 4.78 -16.68 -1.30
C THR A 160 4.19 -15.60 -2.21
N ILE A 161 5.02 -14.79 -2.86
CA ILE A 161 4.59 -13.73 -3.79
C ILE A 161 3.80 -14.29 -4.97
N MET A 162 4.23 -15.43 -5.52
CA MET A 162 3.50 -16.12 -6.58
C MET A 162 2.10 -16.55 -6.11
N VAL A 163 2.00 -17.17 -4.93
CA VAL A 163 0.70 -17.62 -4.38
C VAL A 163 -0.22 -16.43 -4.10
N GLU A 164 0.30 -15.37 -3.48
CA GLU A 164 -0.46 -14.12 -3.21
C GLU A 164 -1.02 -13.51 -4.49
N SER A 165 -0.19 -13.46 -5.53
CA SER A 165 -0.56 -12.89 -6.82
C SER A 165 -1.58 -13.78 -7.56
N LEU A 166 -1.46 -15.11 -7.48
CA LEU A 166 -2.46 -16.03 -8.04
C LEU A 166 -3.81 -15.93 -7.32
N ILE A 167 -3.80 -15.79 -5.99
CA ILE A 167 -5.02 -15.60 -5.20
C ILE A 167 -5.69 -14.27 -5.55
N SER A 168 -4.94 -13.18 -5.52
CA SER A 168 -5.46 -11.83 -5.82
C SER A 168 -5.98 -11.70 -7.26
N SER A 169 -5.38 -12.42 -8.21
CA SER A 169 -5.85 -12.48 -9.61
C SER A 169 -6.87 -13.60 -9.89
N CYS A 170 -7.32 -14.32 -8.85
CA CYS A 170 -8.30 -15.41 -8.95
C CYS A 170 -7.88 -16.58 -9.87
N GLN A 171 -6.57 -16.82 -10.04
CA GLN A 171 -5.99 -17.88 -10.86
C GLN A 171 -5.84 -19.19 -10.08
N LEU A 172 -6.94 -19.67 -9.49
CA LEU A 172 -6.94 -20.83 -8.58
C LEU A 172 -6.57 -22.15 -9.28
N GLU A 173 -6.86 -22.27 -10.57
CA GLU A 173 -6.49 -23.46 -11.35
C GLU A 173 -4.97 -23.58 -11.50
N ALA A 174 -4.28 -22.48 -11.82
CA ALA A 174 -2.82 -22.45 -11.87
C ALA A 174 -2.20 -22.71 -10.50
N LEU A 175 -2.79 -22.15 -9.43
CA LEU A 175 -2.39 -22.44 -8.05
C LEU A 175 -2.51 -23.94 -7.72
N GLN A 176 -3.57 -24.61 -8.17
CA GLN A 176 -3.78 -26.03 -7.89
C GLN A 176 -2.89 -26.94 -8.74
N THR A 177 -2.67 -26.60 -10.00
CA THR A 177 -2.03 -27.49 -10.99
C THR A 177 -0.54 -27.28 -11.12
N LYS A 178 -0.03 -26.07 -10.85
CA LYS A 178 1.37 -25.69 -11.12
C LYS A 178 2.22 -25.47 -9.87
N ILE A 179 1.62 -25.14 -8.72
CA ILE A 179 2.35 -25.06 -7.45
C ILE A 179 2.36 -26.44 -6.79
N THR A 180 3.56 -26.97 -6.52
CA THR A 180 3.65 -28.29 -5.87
C THR A 180 3.26 -28.21 -4.39
N LYS A 181 2.92 -29.36 -3.81
CA LYS A 181 2.58 -29.45 -2.38
C LYS A 181 3.73 -28.96 -1.50
N GLU A 182 4.97 -29.28 -1.87
CA GLU A 182 6.18 -28.86 -1.15
C GLU A 182 6.35 -27.34 -1.22
N GLN A 183 6.17 -26.73 -2.39
CA GLN A 183 6.22 -25.27 -2.55
C GLN A 183 5.14 -24.59 -1.71
N PHE A 184 3.91 -25.09 -1.76
CA PHE A 184 2.82 -24.55 -0.96
C PHE A 184 3.09 -24.64 0.55
N GLN A 185 3.70 -25.74 1.02
CA GLN A 185 4.11 -25.90 2.42
C GLN A 185 5.17 -24.89 2.87
N LEU A 186 5.99 -24.35 1.97
CA LEU A 186 6.98 -23.33 2.32
C LEU A 186 6.30 -22.00 2.68
N CYS A 187 5.23 -21.60 2.00
CA CYS A 187 4.60 -20.29 2.19
C CYS A 187 3.44 -20.26 3.20
N THR A 188 2.93 -21.41 3.66
CA THR A 188 1.71 -21.46 4.50
C THR A 188 1.84 -20.76 5.84
N LYS A 189 3.04 -20.71 6.44
CA LYS A 189 3.25 -19.95 7.69
C LYS A 189 3.03 -18.43 7.51
N GLN A 190 3.38 -17.87 6.35
CA GLN A 190 3.22 -16.44 6.04
C GLN A 190 1.81 -16.13 5.55
N ILE A 191 1.26 -16.93 4.63
CA ILE A 191 -0.10 -16.77 4.10
C ILE A 191 -1.15 -16.81 5.22
N ASN A 192 -0.98 -17.70 6.20
CA ASN A 192 -1.90 -17.80 7.35
C ASN A 192 -1.99 -16.52 8.20
N ARG A 193 -0.94 -15.67 8.18
CA ARG A 193 -0.96 -14.37 8.88
C ARG A 193 -1.66 -13.29 8.06
N GLN A 194 -1.49 -13.31 6.74
CA GLN A 194 -1.91 -12.23 5.84
C GLN A 194 -3.36 -12.37 5.37
N PHE A 195 -3.80 -13.59 5.04
CA PHE A 195 -5.16 -13.84 4.52
C PHE A 195 -6.16 -14.30 5.58
N ARG A 196 -5.87 -14.05 6.87
CA ARG A 196 -6.77 -14.47 7.95
C ARG A 196 -8.19 -13.89 7.82
N ASN A 197 -8.30 -12.71 7.19
CA ASN A 197 -9.56 -12.00 6.95
C ASN A 197 -10.17 -12.32 5.57
N ASP A 198 -9.36 -12.70 4.57
CA ASP A 198 -9.82 -13.06 3.22
C ASP A 198 -10.11 -14.55 3.07
N TRP A 199 -9.92 -15.34 4.13
CA TRP A 199 -10.07 -16.79 4.11
C TRP A 199 -11.52 -17.21 3.86
N ASP A 200 -12.50 -16.41 4.27
CA ASP A 200 -13.91 -16.67 3.97
C ASP A 200 -14.24 -16.48 2.49
N PHE A 201 -13.60 -15.52 1.81
CA PHE A 201 -13.70 -15.38 0.36
C PHE A 201 -13.06 -16.56 -0.36
N ILE A 202 -11.84 -16.95 0.03
CA ILE A 202 -11.13 -18.10 -0.56
C ILE A 202 -11.90 -19.40 -0.29
N LYS A 203 -12.48 -19.58 0.90
CA LYS A 203 -13.38 -20.69 1.26
C LYS A 203 -14.64 -20.70 0.41
N THR A 204 -15.25 -19.54 0.18
CA THR A 204 -16.44 -19.40 -0.66
C THR A 204 -16.15 -19.78 -2.11
N VAL A 205 -15.06 -19.27 -2.68
CA VAL A 205 -14.66 -19.60 -4.06
C VAL A 205 -14.26 -21.08 -4.18
N ALA A 206 -13.51 -21.62 -3.21
CA ALA A 206 -13.11 -23.02 -3.18
C ALA A 206 -14.32 -23.97 -3.02
N THR A 207 -15.31 -23.58 -2.23
CA THR A 207 -16.57 -24.34 -2.08
C THR A 207 -17.38 -24.32 -3.37
N LYS A 208 -17.54 -23.13 -3.99
CA LYS A 208 -18.28 -22.96 -5.25
C LYS A 208 -17.66 -23.74 -6.41
N LYS A 209 -16.33 -23.82 -6.46
CA LYS A 209 -15.57 -24.54 -7.50
C LYS A 209 -15.23 -25.99 -7.14
N LYS A 210 -15.70 -26.50 -5.99
CA LYS A 210 -15.46 -27.87 -5.50
C LYS A 210 -13.98 -28.25 -5.34
N TYR A 211 -13.12 -27.31 -4.97
CA TYR A 211 -11.69 -27.56 -4.74
C TYR A 211 -11.44 -28.27 -3.39
N LYS A 212 -11.61 -29.61 -3.40
CA LYS A 212 -11.52 -30.46 -2.20
C LYS A 212 -10.19 -30.37 -1.44
N SER A 213 -9.07 -30.13 -2.13
CA SER A 213 -7.73 -30.00 -1.52
C SER A 213 -7.60 -28.73 -0.67
N ILE A 214 -8.07 -27.59 -1.18
CA ILE A 214 -8.06 -26.30 -0.48
C ILE A 214 -8.99 -26.35 0.74
N LEU A 215 -10.18 -26.95 0.58
CA LEU A 215 -11.12 -27.16 1.70
C LEU A 215 -10.57 -28.12 2.76
N GLY A 216 -9.81 -29.15 2.35
CA GLY A 216 -9.11 -30.05 3.25
C GLY A 216 -8.04 -29.33 4.07
N TYR A 217 -7.27 -28.45 3.41
CA TYR A 217 -6.23 -27.65 4.07
C TYR A 217 -6.84 -26.62 5.04
N HIS A 218 -7.94 -25.99 4.66
CA HIS A 218 -8.70 -25.10 5.54
C HIS A 218 -9.17 -25.80 6.82
N LYS A 219 -9.74 -27.01 6.70
CA LYS A 219 -10.14 -27.83 7.84
C LYS A 219 -8.97 -28.22 8.75
N GLN A 220 -7.76 -28.34 8.22
CA GLN A 220 -6.56 -28.60 9.01
C GLN A 220 -6.14 -27.34 9.81
N ILE A 221 -6.12 -26.18 9.16
CA ILE A 221 -5.81 -24.90 9.80
C ILE A 221 -6.81 -24.56 10.92
N GLU A 222 -8.11 -24.78 10.70
CA GLU A 222 -9.14 -24.58 11.73
C GLU A 222 -8.88 -25.43 12.99
N ARG A 223 -8.39 -26.68 12.82
CA ARG A 223 -8.03 -27.54 13.96
C ARG A 223 -6.83 -27.00 14.73
N GLU A 224 -5.79 -26.55 14.03
CA GLU A 224 -4.58 -26.01 14.65
C GLU A 224 -4.87 -24.70 15.41
N ILE A 225 -5.70 -23.81 14.85
CA ILE A 225 -6.14 -22.58 15.53
C ILE A 225 -6.96 -22.90 16.78
N ASN A 226 -7.86 -23.89 16.72
CA ASN A 226 -8.66 -24.28 17.87
C ASN A 226 -7.83 -24.94 18.97
N GLN A 227 -6.76 -25.65 18.61
CA GLN A 227 -5.77 -26.16 19.58
C GLN A 227 -5.01 -25.01 20.27
N LEU A 228 -4.57 -24.01 19.51
CA LEU A 228 -3.89 -22.83 20.06
C LEU A 228 -4.79 -21.99 20.98
N LYS A 229 -6.08 -21.84 20.64
CA LYS A 229 -7.07 -21.18 21.51
C LYS A 229 -7.24 -21.91 22.85
N ARG A 230 -7.26 -23.25 22.83
CA ARG A 230 -7.32 -24.08 24.05
C ARG A 230 -6.07 -23.95 24.91
N PHE A 231 -4.89 -23.83 24.30
CA PHE A 231 -3.64 -23.55 25.02
C PHE A 231 -3.62 -22.14 25.62
N GLY A 232 -4.13 -21.14 24.89
CA GLY A 232 -4.25 -19.77 25.39
C GLY A 232 -5.19 -19.65 26.59
N SER A 233 -6.34 -20.35 26.58
CA SER A 233 -7.27 -20.37 27.71
C SER A 233 -6.70 -21.03 28.98
N LEU A 234 -5.71 -21.91 28.85
CA LEU A 234 -5.04 -22.54 29.99
C LEU A 234 -3.99 -21.63 30.64
N LEU A 235 -3.45 -20.64 29.91
CA LEU A 235 -2.44 -19.71 30.41
C LEU A 235 -3.04 -18.47 31.10
N ILE A 236 -4.31 -18.16 30.85
CA ILE A 236 -5.00 -16.97 31.41
C ILE A 236 -5.55 -17.23 32.82
N ASN A 237 -5.60 -18.48 33.29
CA ASN A 237 -6.07 -18.82 34.64
C ASN A 237 -4.99 -18.76 35.74
N ASN A 238 -3.83 -18.14 35.49
CA ASN A 238 -2.84 -17.90 36.54
C ASN A 238 -2.86 -16.41 36.93
N ASP A 239 -3.41 -16.15 38.11
CA ASP A 239 -3.58 -14.84 38.74
C ASP A 239 -2.25 -14.08 38.85
N ILE A 240 -2.13 -12.97 38.10
CA ILE A 240 -1.16 -11.91 38.37
C ILE A 240 -1.95 -10.59 38.41
N PRO A 241 -1.91 -9.83 39.51
CA PRO A 241 -2.63 -8.56 39.61
C PRO A 241 -1.97 -7.48 38.73
N PRO A 242 -2.76 -6.57 38.13
CA PRO A 242 -2.21 -5.57 37.22
C PRO A 242 -1.52 -4.43 38.00
N PRO A 243 -0.39 -3.89 37.49
CA PRO A 243 0.20 -2.69 38.03
C PRO A 243 -0.56 -1.44 37.54
N SER A 244 -0.66 -0.47 38.45
CA SER A 244 -1.30 0.83 38.28
C SER A 244 -0.51 1.79 37.40
N ASN A 245 -1.26 2.54 36.57
CA ASN A 245 -1.00 3.89 36.04
C ASN A 245 0.25 4.14 35.17
N ALA A 246 0.02 4.33 33.86
CA ALA A 246 0.58 5.46 33.09
C ALA A 246 -0.11 5.55 31.71
N ASP A 247 -0.52 6.76 31.35
CA ASP A 247 -1.06 7.18 30.05
C ASP A 247 -0.16 6.75 28.88
N GLN A 248 -0.67 5.84 28.05
CA GLN A 248 -0.29 5.71 26.66
C GLN A 248 -1.56 5.59 25.83
N GLY A 249 -1.94 6.68 25.18
CA GLY A 249 -2.99 6.69 24.15
C GLY A 249 -2.53 5.88 22.94
N SER A 250 -2.63 4.56 23.01
CA SER A 250 -2.47 3.68 21.86
C SER A 250 -3.60 3.98 20.89
N ILE A 251 -3.28 4.49 19.71
CA ILE A 251 -4.20 4.47 18.58
C ILE A 251 -4.43 2.99 18.28
N LYS A 252 -5.53 2.43 18.79
CA LYS A 252 -5.99 1.10 18.39
C LYS A 252 -6.09 1.11 16.87
N LYS A 253 -5.51 0.09 16.23
CA LYS A 253 -5.77 -0.20 14.82
C LYS A 253 -7.27 -0.10 14.61
N VAL A 254 -7.68 0.83 13.76
CA VAL A 254 -9.06 0.92 13.32
C VAL A 254 -9.29 -0.34 12.52
N ASP A 255 -9.86 -1.36 13.16
CA ASP A 255 -10.45 -2.48 12.45
C ASP A 255 -11.37 -1.87 11.40
N ASN A 256 -11.29 -2.35 10.16
CA ASN A 256 -12.22 -1.96 9.10
C ASN A 256 -13.64 -2.35 9.60
N VAL A 257 -14.30 -1.41 10.27
CA VAL A 257 -15.70 -1.52 10.68
C VAL A 257 -16.47 -1.65 9.38
N THR A 258 -16.89 -2.87 9.09
CA THR A 258 -17.70 -3.16 7.90
C THR A 258 -18.97 -2.32 8.00
N THR A 259 -19.33 -1.63 6.93
CA THR A 259 -20.55 -0.82 6.85
C THR A 259 -21.83 -1.65 6.85
N GLU A 260 -21.72 -2.97 6.70
CA GLU A 260 -22.85 -3.90 6.62
C GLU A 260 -23.71 -3.99 7.89
N PRO A 261 -23.17 -4.20 9.10
CA PRO A 261 -23.97 -4.30 10.32
C PRO A 261 -24.80 -3.04 10.61
N VAL A 262 -24.26 -1.85 10.36
CA VAL A 262 -25.00 -0.58 10.55
C VAL A 262 -26.17 -0.49 9.57
N ARG A 263 -25.98 -0.89 8.31
CA ARG A 263 -27.05 -0.89 7.31
C ARG A 263 -28.16 -1.90 7.64
N GLU A 264 -27.81 -3.05 8.21
CA GLU A 264 -28.78 -4.09 8.54
C GLU A 264 -29.78 -3.63 9.60
N GLU A 265 -29.32 -2.97 10.68
CA GLU A 265 -30.20 -2.47 11.74
C GLU A 265 -31.29 -1.52 11.21
N TYR A 266 -30.90 -0.49 10.45
CA TYR A 266 -31.85 0.50 9.93
C TYR A 266 -32.82 -0.08 8.90
N THR A 267 -32.34 -1.02 8.07
CA THR A 267 -33.18 -1.65 7.04
C THR A 267 -34.16 -2.67 7.64
N LEU A 268 -33.77 -3.41 8.67
CA LEU A 268 -34.67 -4.28 9.43
C LEU A 268 -35.73 -3.46 10.17
N PHE A 269 -35.31 -2.38 10.84
CA PHE A 269 -36.24 -1.48 11.54
C PHE A 269 -37.32 -0.93 10.60
N LEU A 270 -36.95 -0.49 9.40
CA LEU A 270 -37.90 -0.01 8.41
C LEU A 270 -38.88 -1.11 7.97
N LYS A 271 -38.38 -2.33 7.70
CA LYS A 271 -39.23 -3.46 7.30
C LYS A 271 -40.23 -3.85 8.38
N ASP A 272 -39.80 -3.86 9.64
CA ASP A 272 -40.67 -4.17 10.77
C ASP A 272 -41.75 -3.10 10.94
N TRP A 273 -41.39 -1.83 10.77
CA TRP A 273 -42.34 -0.73 10.81
C TRP A 273 -43.37 -0.78 9.67
N LEU A 274 -42.95 -1.11 8.44
CA LEU A 274 -43.86 -1.26 7.30
C LEU A 274 -44.90 -2.36 7.52
N ASN A 275 -44.58 -3.38 8.33
CA ASN A 275 -45.51 -4.43 8.71
C ASN A 275 -46.47 -4.02 9.85
N GLN A 276 -46.18 -2.93 10.57
CA GLN A 276 -46.93 -2.46 11.75
C GLN A 276 -47.06 -0.92 11.79
N PRO A 277 -47.73 -0.29 10.81
CA PRO A 277 -47.73 1.17 10.67
C PRO A 277 -48.49 1.93 11.77
N SER A 278 -49.27 1.25 12.61
CA SER A 278 -50.09 1.83 13.68
C SER A 278 -49.33 2.13 14.97
N LYS A 279 -48.06 1.75 15.07
CA LYS A 279 -47.23 2.02 16.25
C LYS A 279 -46.91 3.51 16.33
N GLU A 280 -47.17 4.14 17.48
CA GLU A 280 -46.71 5.50 17.77
C GLU A 280 -45.17 5.52 17.81
N LEU A 281 -44.56 6.48 17.14
CA LEU A 281 -43.11 6.54 16.93
C LEU A 281 -42.50 7.67 17.75
N GLU A 282 -41.45 7.34 18.49
CA GLU A 282 -40.61 8.32 19.17
C GLU A 282 -39.61 8.96 18.20
N LEU A 283 -38.97 10.06 18.62
CA LEU A 283 -37.98 10.77 17.80
C LEU A 283 -36.82 9.85 17.32
N GLN A 284 -36.34 8.96 18.20
CA GLN A 284 -35.30 7.99 17.85
C GLN A 284 -35.74 7.00 16.77
N ASP A 285 -37.01 6.61 16.77
CA ASP A 285 -37.58 5.73 15.76
C ASP A 285 -37.71 6.47 14.43
N MET A 286 -38.10 7.75 14.47
CA MET A 286 -38.15 8.61 13.28
C MET A 286 -36.76 8.82 12.65
N ILE A 287 -35.70 8.95 13.45
CA ILE A 287 -34.32 9.00 12.95
C ILE A 287 -33.93 7.67 12.29
N ARG A 288 -34.23 6.54 12.93
CA ARG A 288 -33.98 5.19 12.36
C ARG A 288 -34.73 4.99 11.04
N LEU A 289 -35.99 5.40 10.97
CA LEU A 289 -36.80 5.33 9.74
C LEU A 289 -36.23 6.21 8.65
N TYR A 290 -35.76 7.42 8.97
CA TYR A 290 -35.15 8.29 7.97
C TYR A 290 -33.89 7.66 7.37
N ILE A 291 -33.01 7.12 8.21
CA ILE A 291 -31.78 6.44 7.76
C ILE A 291 -32.13 5.18 6.96
N GLY A 292 -33.06 4.36 7.43
CA GLY A 292 -33.53 3.16 6.73
C GLY A 292 -34.17 3.49 5.38
N GLY A 293 -35.01 4.52 5.33
CA GLY A 293 -35.63 5.04 4.12
C GLY A 293 -34.59 5.52 3.11
N PHE A 294 -33.58 6.26 3.55
CA PHE A 294 -32.46 6.66 2.70
C PHE A 294 -31.71 5.44 2.13
N LEU A 295 -31.36 4.46 2.97
CA LEU A 295 -30.63 3.27 2.56
C LEU A 295 -31.41 2.39 1.56
N LEU A 296 -32.74 2.40 1.64
CA LEU A 296 -33.62 1.67 0.71
C LEU A 296 -34.19 2.56 -0.42
N SER A 297 -33.79 3.83 -0.49
CA SER A 297 -34.32 4.82 -1.44
C SER A 297 -35.85 4.99 -1.39
N ASP A 298 -36.45 4.87 -0.20
CA ASP A 298 -37.87 5.08 0.04
C ASP A 298 -38.17 6.57 0.31
N GLN A 299 -38.55 7.27 -0.76
CA GLN A 299 -38.83 8.70 -0.74
C GLN A 299 -40.02 9.05 0.16
N GLN A 300 -41.05 8.21 0.24
CA GLN A 300 -42.25 8.49 1.04
C GLN A 300 -41.94 8.49 2.54
N VAL A 301 -41.12 7.53 2.98
CA VAL A 301 -40.65 7.45 4.36
C VAL A 301 -39.80 8.67 4.71
N MET A 302 -38.88 9.08 3.82
CA MET A 302 -38.05 10.25 4.04
C MET A 302 -38.87 11.55 4.16
N GLU A 303 -39.85 11.76 3.28
CA GLU A 303 -40.75 12.93 3.32
C GLU A 303 -41.58 12.98 4.60
N LYS A 304 -42.14 11.83 5.01
CA LYS A 304 -42.89 11.71 6.27
C LYS A 304 -42.02 12.08 7.47
N CYS A 305 -40.78 11.61 7.49
CA CYS A 305 -39.83 11.92 8.55
C CYS A 305 -39.42 13.40 8.55
N GLN A 306 -39.20 14.02 7.38
CA GLN A 306 -38.91 15.46 7.28
C GLN A 306 -40.07 16.32 7.82
N LEU A 307 -41.31 15.95 7.52
CA LEU A 307 -42.49 16.61 8.08
C LEU A 307 -42.54 16.46 9.61
N TYR A 308 -42.17 15.29 10.14
CA TYR A 308 -42.09 15.07 11.59
C TYR A 308 -41.03 15.95 12.25
N PHE A 309 -39.80 16.00 11.72
CA PHE A 309 -38.70 16.80 12.28
C PHE A 309 -38.99 18.30 12.22
N SER A 310 -39.77 18.76 11.23
CA SER A 310 -40.19 20.16 11.14
C SER A 310 -41.12 20.58 12.29
N ASN A 311 -41.80 19.62 12.91
CA ASN A 311 -42.75 19.84 14.01
C ASN A 311 -42.19 19.43 15.39
N HIS A 312 -41.09 18.66 15.44
CA HIS A 312 -40.54 18.09 16.67
C HIS A 312 -39.02 18.29 16.73
N ILE A 313 -38.57 19.19 17.62
CA ILE A 313 -37.14 19.54 17.79
C ILE A 313 -36.60 19.11 19.16
N ASN A 314 -37.44 18.65 20.09
CA ASN A 314 -36.97 18.28 21.43
C ASN A 314 -36.17 16.96 21.40
N LEU A 315 -34.84 17.06 21.55
CA LEU A 315 -33.90 15.95 21.58
C LEU A 315 -33.64 15.40 23.00
N GLU A 316 -34.22 15.99 24.04
CA GLU A 316 -33.99 15.61 25.45
C GLU A 316 -34.38 14.15 25.76
N SER A 317 -35.20 13.53 24.92
CA SER A 317 -35.65 12.14 25.09
C SER A 317 -34.66 11.09 24.58
N ILE A 318 -33.61 11.48 23.86
CA ILE A 318 -32.63 10.53 23.29
C ILE A 318 -31.47 10.34 24.26
N SER A 319 -31.12 9.10 24.59
CA SER A 319 -29.94 8.83 25.40
C SER A 319 -28.66 9.32 24.71
N GLN A 320 -27.67 9.77 25.48
CA GLN A 320 -26.42 10.27 24.92
C GLN A 320 -25.73 9.26 23.98
N GLU A 321 -25.73 7.98 24.35
CA GLU A 321 -25.16 6.90 23.53
C GLU A 321 -25.84 6.78 22.16
N LEU A 322 -27.18 6.80 22.12
CA LEU A 322 -27.94 6.74 20.87
C LEU A 322 -27.74 8.01 20.05
N LEU A 323 -27.66 9.16 20.70
CA LEU A 323 -27.42 10.44 20.05
C LEU A 323 -26.04 10.47 19.37
N GLU A 324 -24.99 10.01 20.05
CA GLU A 324 -23.64 9.87 19.48
C GLU A 324 -23.61 8.92 18.29
N LYS A 325 -24.30 7.77 18.41
CA LYS A 325 -24.48 6.82 17.31
C LYS A 325 -25.15 7.46 16.11
N PHE A 326 -26.31 8.10 16.31
CA PHE A 326 -27.05 8.73 15.21
C PHE A 326 -26.27 9.87 14.55
N ARG A 327 -25.49 10.65 15.30
CA ARG A 327 -24.61 11.70 14.74
C ARG A 327 -23.56 11.09 13.81
N ASN A 328 -22.87 10.05 14.26
CA ASN A 328 -21.83 9.37 13.50
C ASN A 328 -22.40 8.74 12.22
N ASP A 329 -23.53 8.04 12.34
CA ASP A 329 -24.18 7.37 11.20
C ASP A 329 -24.74 8.40 10.20
N ALA A 330 -25.39 9.47 10.67
CA ALA A 330 -25.88 10.54 9.80
C ALA A 330 -24.73 11.22 9.03
N CYS A 331 -23.59 11.45 9.68
CA CYS A 331 -22.40 12.00 9.04
C CYS A 331 -21.76 11.03 8.05
N GLN A 332 -21.70 9.75 8.39
CA GLN A 332 -21.23 8.68 7.51
C GLN A 332 -22.09 8.54 6.24
N PHE A 333 -23.41 8.71 6.35
CA PHE A 333 -24.34 8.60 5.22
C PHE A 333 -24.60 9.93 4.48
N GLY A 334 -24.03 11.04 4.94
CA GLY A 334 -24.18 12.34 4.27
C GLY A 334 -25.56 12.98 4.46
N LEU A 335 -26.26 12.62 5.54
CA LEU A 335 -27.64 13.03 5.79
C LEU A 335 -27.72 14.42 6.43
N LEU A 336 -27.31 15.45 5.69
CA LEU A 336 -27.20 16.82 6.19
C LEU A 336 -28.44 17.33 6.99
N PRO A 337 -29.71 17.05 6.59
CA PRO A 337 -30.87 17.45 7.38
C PRO A 337 -30.87 16.85 8.80
N ILE A 338 -30.46 15.59 8.94
CA ILE A 338 -30.37 14.90 10.22
C ILE A 338 -29.15 15.39 11.01
N VAL A 339 -28.02 15.62 10.34
CA VAL A 339 -26.84 16.21 10.99
C VAL A 339 -27.18 17.57 11.62
N LYS A 340 -27.90 18.43 10.90
CA LYS A 340 -28.37 19.73 11.42
C LYS A 340 -29.27 19.58 12.63
N LEU A 341 -30.19 18.63 12.60
CA LEU A 341 -31.05 18.32 13.74
C LEU A 341 -30.22 17.88 14.95
N LEU A 342 -29.27 16.95 14.78
CA LEU A 342 -28.59 16.29 15.89
C LEU A 342 -27.46 17.11 16.53
N ILE A 343 -26.86 18.06 15.81
CA ILE A 343 -25.66 18.81 16.29
C ILE A 343 -26.00 20.11 17.02
N ASN A 344 -27.27 20.52 17.02
CA ASN A 344 -27.74 21.75 17.65
C ASN A 344 -27.83 21.70 19.20
N ILE A 345 -26.98 20.91 19.87
CA ILE A 345 -26.97 20.77 21.34
C ILE A 345 -25.59 21.19 21.87
N ASP A 346 -25.59 22.11 22.83
CA ASP A 346 -24.38 22.65 23.45
C ASP A 346 -23.47 21.55 24.02
N MET A 347 -22.16 21.69 23.79
CA MET A 347 -21.07 20.84 24.28
C MET A 347 -20.99 19.42 23.69
N PHE A 348 -20.60 19.32 22.42
CA PHE A 348 -20.28 18.03 21.82
C PHE A 348 -18.96 18.03 21.06
N ASP A 349 -18.20 16.94 21.21
CA ASP A 349 -16.95 16.71 20.48
C ASP A 349 -17.25 16.32 19.02
N LEU A 350 -17.11 17.28 18.10
CA LEU A 350 -17.30 17.08 16.66
C LEU A 350 -16.25 16.19 16.01
N THR A 351 -15.22 15.72 16.74
CA THR A 351 -14.12 14.90 16.19
C THR A 351 -14.63 13.67 15.45
N MET A 352 -15.46 12.84 16.09
CA MET A 352 -15.90 11.58 15.46
C MET A 352 -16.85 11.82 14.28
N PRO A 353 -17.89 12.67 14.38
CA PRO A 353 -18.75 12.94 13.23
C PRO A 353 -18.03 13.54 12.03
N LEU A 354 -17.07 14.46 12.26
CA LEU A 354 -16.26 15.03 11.18
C LEU A 354 -15.40 13.97 10.49
N VAL A 355 -14.74 13.10 11.26
CA VAL A 355 -13.98 11.98 10.70
C VAL A 355 -14.87 11.07 9.84
N ARG A 356 -16.06 10.71 10.34
CA ARG A 356 -17.01 9.87 9.60
C ARG A 356 -17.48 10.51 8.30
N ALA A 357 -17.76 11.81 8.29
CA ALA A 357 -18.13 12.53 7.08
C ALA A 357 -16.98 12.55 6.06
N ILE A 358 -15.74 12.72 6.51
CA ILE A 358 -14.56 12.73 5.64
C ILE A 358 -14.27 11.34 5.06
N GLU A 359 -14.29 10.29 5.88
CA GLU A 359 -14.10 8.90 5.45
C GLU A 359 -15.05 8.49 4.31
N ASN A 360 -16.24 9.08 4.27
CA ASN A 360 -17.28 8.78 3.30
C ASN A 360 -17.45 9.87 2.23
N ASN A 361 -16.54 10.85 2.15
CA ASN A 361 -16.56 11.93 1.16
C ASN A 361 -17.83 12.80 1.13
N ASN A 362 -18.47 13.00 2.29
CA ASN A 362 -19.71 13.79 2.41
C ASN A 362 -19.40 15.29 2.58
N LEU A 363 -19.02 15.95 1.49
CA LEU A 363 -18.53 17.34 1.50
C LEU A 363 -19.50 18.35 2.16
N ASP A 364 -20.80 18.27 1.89
CA ASP A 364 -21.76 19.23 2.45
C ASP A 364 -21.91 19.10 3.97
N VAL A 365 -21.79 17.87 4.48
CA VAL A 365 -21.74 17.62 5.93
C VAL A 365 -20.43 18.18 6.50
N VAL A 366 -19.29 17.94 5.86
CA VAL A 366 -18.01 18.48 6.31
C VAL A 366 -18.00 20.01 6.38
N LYS A 367 -18.56 20.68 5.36
CA LYS A 367 -18.74 22.14 5.35
C LYS A 367 -19.51 22.60 6.59
N TYR A 368 -20.69 22.03 6.78
CA TYR A 368 -21.55 22.36 7.92
C TYR A 368 -20.84 22.13 9.27
N LEU A 369 -20.13 21.02 9.45
CA LEU A 369 -19.44 20.70 10.70
C LEU A 369 -18.31 21.69 11.02
N LEU A 370 -17.55 22.14 10.02
CA LEU A 370 -16.50 23.14 10.22
C LEU A 370 -17.05 24.55 10.47
N ASP A 371 -18.22 24.87 9.89
CA ASP A 371 -18.90 26.15 10.13
C ASP A 371 -19.47 26.23 11.57
N MET A 372 -19.85 25.09 12.15
CA MET A 372 -20.39 25.02 13.52
C MET A 372 -19.34 25.27 14.60
N ASP A 373 -18.08 24.91 14.35
CA ASP A 373 -16.98 25.13 15.30
C ASP A 373 -15.72 25.57 14.58
N THR A 374 -15.55 26.90 14.49
CA THR A 374 -14.36 27.50 13.87
C THR A 374 -13.05 27.15 14.60
N SER A 375 -13.09 26.71 15.87
CA SER A 375 -11.89 26.31 16.60
C SER A 375 -11.27 25.02 16.05
N VAL A 376 -12.09 24.16 15.41
CA VAL A 376 -11.66 22.94 14.71
C VAL A 376 -10.62 23.27 13.64
N VAL A 377 -10.83 24.38 12.92
CA VAL A 377 -10.00 24.82 11.79
C VAL A 377 -8.60 25.28 12.22
N GLY A 378 -8.47 25.81 13.44
CA GLY A 378 -7.18 26.16 14.03
C GLY A 378 -6.49 25.00 14.74
N SER A 379 -7.16 23.87 14.92
CA SER A 379 -6.66 22.78 15.73
C SER A 379 -5.76 21.83 14.93
N LEU A 380 -4.51 21.71 15.40
CA LEU A 380 -3.55 20.76 14.84
C LEU A 380 -4.03 19.30 14.94
N PHE A 381 -4.76 18.97 16.00
CA PHE A 381 -5.30 17.64 16.20
C PHE A 381 -6.24 17.25 15.07
N TYR A 382 -7.18 18.14 14.73
CA TYR A 382 -8.14 17.94 13.65
C TYR A 382 -7.48 17.95 12.28
N PHE A 383 -6.54 18.86 12.02
CA PHE A 383 -5.77 18.88 10.77
C PHE A 383 -5.12 17.51 10.51
N ARG A 384 -4.40 16.98 11.53
CA ARG A 384 -3.76 15.66 11.44
C ARG A 384 -4.79 14.56 11.19
N ARG A 385 -5.89 14.56 11.92
CA ARG A 385 -6.94 13.53 11.80
C ARG A 385 -7.57 13.54 10.40
N CYS A 386 -7.96 14.71 9.89
CA CYS A 386 -8.62 14.87 8.59
C CYS A 386 -7.72 14.44 7.43
N PHE A 387 -6.50 14.96 7.38
CA PHE A 387 -5.58 14.67 6.28
C PHE A 387 -4.93 13.29 6.37
N SER A 388 -5.05 12.59 7.50
CA SER A 388 -4.58 11.21 7.60
C SER A 388 -5.54 10.19 6.96
N ILE A 389 -6.72 10.61 6.50
CA ILE A 389 -7.73 9.73 5.89
C ILE A 389 -7.49 9.66 4.37
N ALA A 390 -7.08 8.49 3.87
CA ALA A 390 -6.57 8.35 2.50
C ALA A 390 -7.62 8.19 1.38
N PRO A 391 -8.84 7.66 1.56
CA PRO A 391 -9.84 7.75 0.49
C PRO A 391 -10.58 9.10 0.53
N MET A 392 -9.95 10.15 0.01
CA MET A 392 -10.54 11.50 -0.08
C MET A 392 -10.69 11.97 -1.55
N SER A 393 -11.86 12.51 -1.89
CA SER A 393 -12.14 13.12 -3.19
C SER A 393 -11.30 14.39 -3.38
N ASP A 394 -11.05 14.78 -4.64
CA ASP A 394 -10.30 16.00 -4.94
C ASP A 394 -11.01 17.25 -4.38
N GLU A 395 -12.34 17.31 -4.53
CA GLU A 395 -13.15 18.44 -4.05
C GLU A 395 -13.11 18.57 -2.52
N LEU A 396 -13.22 17.46 -1.80
CA LEU A 396 -13.14 17.46 -0.33
C LEU A 396 -11.75 17.82 0.16
N PHE A 397 -10.71 17.31 -0.50
CA PHE A 397 -9.33 17.65 -0.18
C PHE A 397 -9.10 19.16 -0.33
N ASP A 398 -9.48 19.73 -1.46
CA ASP A 398 -9.28 21.16 -1.75
C ASP A 398 -10.06 22.05 -0.78
N TYR A 399 -11.28 21.64 -0.43
CA TYR A 399 -12.08 22.35 0.58
C TYR A 399 -11.39 22.35 1.94
N LEU A 400 -11.04 21.18 2.47
CA LEU A 400 -10.35 21.06 3.75
C LEU A 400 -9.03 21.83 3.73
N TRP A 401 -8.26 21.74 2.64
CA TRP A 401 -6.99 22.45 2.53
C TRP A 401 -7.19 23.96 2.57
N ARG A 402 -8.26 24.49 1.99
CA ARG A 402 -8.56 25.94 2.10
C ARG A 402 -9.06 26.32 3.49
N ALA A 403 -9.88 25.46 4.11
CA ALA A 403 -10.44 25.72 5.43
C ALA A 403 -9.35 25.88 6.48
N PHE A 404 -8.43 24.91 6.61
CA PHE A 404 -7.39 24.92 7.65
C PHE A 404 -6.44 26.12 7.57
N SER A 405 -6.02 26.64 8.73
CA SER A 405 -5.12 27.80 8.81
C SER A 405 -3.73 27.52 8.23
N ARG A 406 -2.93 28.56 7.99
CA ARG A 406 -1.55 28.40 7.49
C ARG A 406 -0.66 27.71 8.53
N GLU A 407 -0.87 28.02 9.81
CA GLU A 407 -0.10 27.50 10.94
C GLU A 407 -0.24 25.97 11.05
N THR A 408 -1.46 25.46 10.87
CA THR A 408 -1.72 24.01 10.93
C THR A 408 -1.08 23.26 9.76
N LYS A 409 -1.07 23.86 8.56
CA LYS A 409 -0.47 23.28 7.34
C LYS A 409 1.02 23.02 7.43
N HIS A 410 1.76 23.72 8.30
CA HIS A 410 3.19 23.42 8.53
C HIS A 410 3.45 22.00 9.05
N ARG A 411 2.41 21.31 9.54
CA ARG A 411 2.46 19.94 10.04
C ARG A 411 2.01 18.91 9.01
N VAL A 412 1.94 19.28 7.73
CA VAL A 412 1.59 18.36 6.62
C VAL A 412 2.44 17.08 6.61
N PHE A 413 3.70 17.17 7.03
CA PHE A 413 4.61 16.02 7.15
C PHE A 413 4.14 14.98 8.15
N ASP A 414 3.51 15.41 9.25
CA ASP A 414 2.98 14.50 10.26
C ASP A 414 1.81 13.71 9.68
N CYS A 415 0.94 14.35 8.90
CA CYS A 415 -0.15 13.68 8.18
C CYS A 415 0.40 12.65 7.20
N ALA A 416 1.38 13.04 6.38
CA ALA A 416 2.02 12.13 5.43
C ALA A 416 2.61 10.90 6.13
N LYS A 417 3.29 11.09 7.26
CA LYS A 417 3.82 9.99 8.08
C LYS A 417 2.70 9.05 8.58
N ILE A 418 1.63 9.60 9.14
CA ILE A 418 0.49 8.81 9.64
C ILE A 418 -0.17 8.00 8.51
N ILE A 419 -0.30 8.57 7.31
CA ILE A 419 -0.83 7.85 6.14
C ILE A 419 0.09 6.67 5.78
N LEU A 420 1.40 6.92 5.72
CA LEU A 420 2.39 5.90 5.40
C LEU A 420 2.41 4.75 6.42
N ASP A 421 2.18 5.08 7.69
CA ASP A 421 2.17 4.11 8.78
C ASP A 421 0.88 3.26 8.80
N ASN A 422 -0.27 3.82 8.38
CA ASN A 422 -1.57 3.17 8.55
C ASN A 422 -2.14 2.49 7.29
N TYR A 423 -1.69 2.86 6.10
CA TYR A 423 -2.25 2.33 4.86
C TYR A 423 -1.23 1.43 4.13
N SER A 424 -1.71 0.27 3.66
CA SER A 424 -0.94 -0.66 2.83
C SER A 424 -1.19 -0.48 1.32
N SER A 425 -2.26 0.24 0.94
CA SER A 425 -2.67 0.44 -0.46
C SER A 425 -1.93 1.60 -1.13
N VAL A 426 -0.88 1.27 -1.88
CA VAL A 426 0.02 2.24 -2.52
C VAL A 426 -0.67 3.28 -3.42
N PRO A 427 -1.65 2.94 -4.30
CA PRO A 427 -2.19 3.93 -5.24
C PRO A 427 -2.97 5.08 -4.56
N ILE A 428 -3.80 4.74 -3.56
CA ILE A 428 -4.62 5.71 -2.83
C ILE A 428 -3.71 6.63 -1.99
N ILE A 429 -2.72 6.03 -1.31
CA ILE A 429 -1.72 6.75 -0.53
C ILE A 429 -0.91 7.70 -1.41
N THR A 430 -0.43 7.22 -2.56
CA THR A 430 0.45 8.00 -3.44
C THR A 430 -0.27 9.24 -3.95
N LYS A 431 -1.53 9.10 -4.43
CA LYS A 431 -2.32 10.26 -4.89
C LYS A 431 -2.48 11.28 -3.76
N HIS A 432 -2.84 10.84 -2.55
CA HIS A 432 -3.11 11.73 -1.43
C HIS A 432 -1.83 12.43 -0.90
N ILE A 433 -0.71 11.71 -0.82
CA ILE A 433 0.59 12.28 -0.45
C ILE A 433 1.06 13.29 -1.51
N SER A 434 0.88 12.98 -2.81
CA SER A 434 1.19 13.93 -3.89
C SER A 434 0.39 15.23 -3.73
N ARG A 435 -0.92 15.15 -3.45
CA ARG A 435 -1.75 16.34 -3.21
C ARG A 435 -1.25 17.17 -2.03
N LEU A 436 -0.92 16.52 -0.91
CA LEU A 436 -0.36 17.19 0.28
C LEU A 436 0.94 17.91 -0.05
N TYR A 437 1.80 17.28 -0.84
CA TYR A 437 3.06 17.85 -1.29
C TYR A 437 2.85 19.04 -2.23
N ASP A 438 2.06 18.87 -3.29
CA ASP A 438 1.83 19.89 -4.30
C ASP A 438 1.18 21.14 -3.69
N ASN A 439 0.20 20.96 -2.80
CA ASN A 439 -0.47 22.08 -2.15
C ASN A 439 0.42 22.79 -1.11
N TYR A 440 1.29 22.07 -0.41
CA TYR A 440 2.23 22.69 0.52
C TYR A 440 3.34 23.47 -0.20
N TRP A 441 3.83 22.94 -1.32
CA TRP A 441 5.01 23.50 -2.01
C TRP A 441 4.66 24.61 -3.01
N ASN A 442 3.49 24.54 -3.64
CA ASN A 442 3.07 25.52 -4.65
C ASN A 442 2.46 26.78 -4.03
N GLN A 443 2.34 26.89 -2.71
CA GLN A 443 1.93 28.14 -2.09
C GLN A 443 3.08 29.16 -2.19
N PRO A 444 2.85 30.34 -2.80
CA PRO A 444 3.84 31.38 -2.85
C PRO A 444 4.21 31.75 -1.41
N TYR A 445 5.50 31.61 -1.08
CA TYR A 445 6.02 32.07 0.20
C TYR A 445 5.84 33.59 0.21
N GLN A 446 4.84 34.08 0.92
CA GLN A 446 4.79 35.50 1.27
C GLN A 446 5.84 35.68 2.37
N ASP A 447 6.87 36.47 2.05
CA ASP A 447 8.08 36.71 2.85
C ASP A 447 7.82 37.51 4.15
N ASP A 448 6.56 37.80 4.48
CA ASP A 448 6.19 38.67 5.60
C ASP A 448 6.30 38.01 6.99
N ASP A 449 6.61 36.71 7.08
CA ASP A 449 6.74 35.97 8.35
C ASP A 449 8.19 35.80 8.84
N GLN A 450 9.08 36.78 8.62
CA GLN A 450 10.48 36.70 9.10
C GLN A 450 10.63 36.78 10.64
N ASP A 451 9.61 37.17 11.39
CA ASP A 451 9.77 37.51 12.81
C ASP A 451 9.53 36.37 13.81
N PHE A 452 9.06 35.19 13.39
CA PHE A 452 8.68 34.14 14.36
C PHE A 452 9.70 33.02 14.62
N TYR A 453 10.79 32.88 13.86
CA TYR A 453 11.83 31.89 14.18
C TYR A 453 13.27 32.33 13.78
N CYS A 454 14.07 32.59 14.82
CA CYS A 454 15.54 32.55 14.89
C CYS A 454 16.39 33.67 14.25
N SER A 455 17.26 34.21 15.12
CA SER A 455 18.52 34.94 14.90
C SER A 455 19.28 34.59 13.60
N PRO A 456 19.94 35.58 12.95
CA PRO A 456 20.45 35.44 11.60
C PRO A 456 21.74 34.62 11.55
N LYS A 457 21.63 33.37 11.07
CA LYS A 457 22.72 32.72 10.32
C LYS A 457 22.22 32.40 8.91
N SER A 458 22.71 33.20 7.97
CA SER A 458 22.39 33.21 6.55
C SER A 458 22.56 31.83 5.91
N THR A 459 21.45 31.14 5.71
CA THR A 459 21.34 30.17 4.62
C THR A 459 20.26 30.70 3.68
N THR A 460 20.64 30.96 2.43
CA THR A 460 19.78 31.51 1.39
C THR A 460 18.51 30.67 1.24
N SER A 461 17.38 31.32 0.96
CA SER A 461 16.07 30.69 0.75
C SER A 461 16.12 29.53 -0.26
N GLU A 462 16.99 29.63 -1.27
CA GLU A 462 17.29 28.58 -2.24
C GLU A 462 17.84 27.29 -1.61
N LEU A 463 18.69 27.40 -0.58
CA LEU A 463 19.30 26.24 0.07
C LEU A 463 18.27 25.47 0.94
N LYS A 464 17.35 26.21 1.59
CA LYS A 464 16.23 25.63 2.36
C LYS A 464 15.21 24.97 1.42
N SER A 465 14.92 25.62 0.28
CA SER A 465 14.08 25.08 -0.79
C SER A 465 14.67 23.79 -1.39
N SER A 466 15.97 23.79 -1.69
CA SER A 466 16.68 22.64 -2.25
C SER A 466 16.76 21.44 -1.29
N LYS A 467 17.05 21.65 -0.01
CA LYS A 467 17.09 20.57 1.00
C LYS A 467 15.71 19.92 1.23
N ARG A 468 14.64 20.72 1.28
CA ARG A 468 13.26 20.21 1.46
C ARG A 468 12.76 19.47 0.21
N LYS A 469 13.02 20.00 -0.99
CA LYS A 469 12.74 19.30 -2.26
C LYS A 469 13.48 17.97 -2.34
N LYS A 470 14.75 17.92 -1.92
CA LYS A 470 15.54 16.68 -1.86
C LYS A 470 14.94 15.64 -0.90
N TYR A 471 14.43 16.05 0.26
CA TYR A 471 13.78 15.17 1.23
C TYR A 471 12.48 14.58 0.67
N PHE A 472 11.67 15.38 0.01
CA PHE A 472 10.44 14.90 -0.63
C PHE A 472 10.67 14.06 -1.87
N THR A 473 11.65 14.41 -2.72
CA THR A 473 12.08 13.55 -3.81
C THR A 473 12.63 12.22 -3.29
N MET A 474 13.27 12.18 -2.11
CA MET A 474 13.60 10.92 -1.43
C MET A 474 12.34 10.18 -0.98
N MET A 475 11.36 10.87 -0.38
CA MET A 475 10.06 10.28 0.01
C MET A 475 9.28 9.69 -1.15
N GLU A 476 9.14 10.44 -2.24
CA GLU A 476 8.45 10.08 -3.47
C GLU A 476 9.18 8.91 -4.16
N LYS A 477 10.52 8.93 -4.21
CA LYS A 477 11.31 7.79 -4.66
C LYS A 477 11.12 6.59 -3.74
N SER A 478 11.15 6.75 -2.43
CA SER A 478 10.91 5.67 -1.46
C SER A 478 9.48 5.10 -1.58
N LEU A 479 8.49 5.92 -1.94
CA LEU A 479 7.12 5.49 -2.26
C LEU A 479 7.04 4.76 -3.61
N GLN A 480 7.75 5.27 -4.62
CA GLN A 480 7.84 4.69 -5.97
C GLN A 480 8.64 3.36 -5.99
N TYR A 481 9.57 3.18 -5.05
CA TYR A 481 10.45 2.01 -4.94
C TYR A 481 10.11 1.06 -3.78
N GLY A 482 9.01 1.27 -3.04
CA GLY A 482 8.51 0.31 -2.05
C GLY A 482 9.22 0.28 -0.68
N TYR A 483 9.19 1.44 0.02
CA TYR A 483 9.40 1.71 1.46
C TYR A 483 10.82 2.05 2.00
N ILE A 484 10.85 3.10 2.86
CA ILE A 484 11.71 3.29 4.06
C ILE A 484 10.97 4.25 5.01
N PHE A 485 10.51 3.83 6.20
CA PHE A 485 10.17 4.79 7.29
C PHE A 485 10.35 4.27 8.72
N LYS A 486 10.41 2.95 8.95
CA LYS A 486 10.43 2.41 10.32
C LYS A 486 11.73 2.71 11.09
N ASP A 487 12.87 2.81 10.41
CA ASP A 487 14.19 2.98 11.06
C ASP A 487 14.76 4.41 10.99
N LEU A 488 14.16 5.31 10.21
CA LEU A 488 14.54 6.73 10.18
C LEU A 488 14.03 7.52 11.40
N GLY A 489 13.06 6.97 12.13
CA GLY A 489 12.52 7.60 13.35
C GLY A 489 13.53 7.73 14.49
N ILE A 490 14.55 6.86 14.55
CA ILE A 490 15.59 6.91 15.59
C ILE A 490 16.74 7.83 15.15
N VAL A 491 17.11 7.82 13.87
CA VAL A 491 18.25 8.61 13.35
C VAL A 491 17.93 10.11 13.21
N ILE A 492 16.65 10.49 13.08
CA ILE A 492 16.24 11.90 12.93
C ILE A 492 16.16 12.62 14.29
N GLN A 493 15.78 11.93 15.37
CA GLN A 493 15.74 12.51 16.73
C GLN A 493 17.16 12.89 17.18
N ASP A 494 18.13 11.99 17.00
CA ASP A 494 19.55 12.21 17.36
C ASP A 494 20.23 13.35 16.58
N LYS A 495 19.74 13.67 15.36
CA LYS A 495 20.27 14.79 14.57
C LYS A 495 19.58 16.13 14.86
N TYR A 496 18.36 16.13 15.38
CA TYR A 496 17.67 17.37 15.75
C TYR A 496 18.11 17.87 17.14
N ASP A 497 18.35 16.96 18.08
CA ASP A 497 18.83 17.32 19.43
C ASP A 497 20.31 17.78 19.43
N HIS A 498 21.10 17.33 18.45
CA HIS A 498 22.48 17.81 18.26
C HIS A 498 22.60 19.21 17.63
N VAL A 499 21.55 19.72 16.98
CA VAL A 499 21.54 21.05 16.36
C VAL A 499 21.04 22.13 17.32
N ASN A 500 20.41 21.76 18.44
CA ASN A 500 20.00 22.68 19.50
C ASN A 500 21.02 22.79 20.65
N ASN A 501 22.11 22.02 20.61
CA ASN A 501 23.19 22.05 21.62
C ASN A 501 24.58 22.41 21.03
N LEU A 502 24.62 23.06 19.86
CA LEU A 502 25.78 23.71 19.22
C LEU A 502 25.32 25.03 18.59
#